data_AF-A0A562YE94-F1
#
_entry.id   AF-A0A562YE94-F1
#
_cell.length_a   1.000
_cell.length_b   1.000
_cell.length_c   1.000
_cell.angle_alpha   90.00
_cell.angle_beta   90.00
_cell.angle_gamma   90.00
#
_symmetry.space_group_name_H-M   'P 1'
#
loop_
_entity.id
_entity.type
_entity.pdbx_description
1 polymer ?
#
loop_
_entity_poly.entity_id
_entity_poly.type
_entity_poly.pdbx_seq_one_letter_code
_entity_poly.pdbx_strand_id
1 'polypeptide(L)'
;MKTFIPLFLLVFLVGCQDSKKSSYAVGSNNQEEHPGKVLMERQCYVCHSPSANHEQRLAPPMIAVKKHYVAANTTKEEFAEDIQNWFDNQTEDNARMYGAVRRFGVMPKLIIAKEDLNQISDYIFDNDIEQPEWFEEHYNKEIRKGFLMRNGKKI
;
A
#
# COMPACT_ATOMS: atom_id res chain seq x y z
N MET A 1 7.99 34.39 -71.65
CA MET A 1 7.47 35.02 -70.42
C MET A 1 6.59 33.96 -69.75
N LYS A 2 7.07 33.24 -68.72
CA LYS A 2 6.80 33.46 -67.27
C LYS A 2 5.26 33.54 -67.02
N THR A 3 4.56 32.65 -66.29
CA THR A 3 4.83 32.02 -64.98
C THR A 3 3.83 30.89 -64.62
N PHE A 4 4.32 29.84 -63.93
CA PHE A 4 3.80 29.04 -62.80
C PHE A 4 2.35 28.49 -62.71
N ILE A 5 2.20 27.20 -62.37
CA ILE A 5 1.82 26.71 -61.02
C ILE A 5 2.02 25.17 -60.94
N PRO A 6 2.43 24.61 -59.80
CA PRO A 6 3.10 23.31 -59.70
C PRO A 6 2.15 22.17 -59.32
N LEU A 7 2.31 21.00 -59.96
CA LEU A 7 1.67 19.76 -59.51
C LEU A 7 2.55 19.13 -58.41
N PHE A 8 2.20 19.45 -57.17
CA PHE A 8 2.76 18.85 -55.96
C PHE A 8 2.28 17.40 -55.87
N LEU A 9 3.09 16.45 -56.33
CA LEU A 9 2.82 15.03 -56.13
C LEU A 9 3.50 14.60 -54.82
N LEU A 10 2.66 14.55 -53.79
CA LEU A 10 2.99 14.25 -52.41
C LEU A 10 3.43 12.78 -52.32
N VAL A 11 4.74 12.54 -52.29
CA VAL A 11 5.32 11.24 -51.94
C VAL A 11 5.00 10.98 -50.48
N PHE A 12 4.06 10.08 -50.21
CA PHE A 12 3.87 9.51 -48.88
C PHE A 12 5.09 8.65 -48.56
N LEU A 13 6.00 9.18 -47.76
CA LEU A 13 6.96 8.37 -47.02
C LEU A 13 6.20 7.63 -45.93
N VAL A 14 5.89 6.36 -46.18
CA VAL A 14 5.49 5.41 -45.15
C VAL A 14 6.71 5.18 -44.26
N GLY A 15 6.72 5.83 -43.09
CA GLY A 15 7.68 5.55 -42.04
C GLY A 15 7.28 4.28 -41.29
N CYS A 16 7.92 3.16 -41.58
CA CYS A 16 8.00 2.06 -40.62
C CYS A 16 9.00 2.46 -39.53
N GLN A 17 8.49 2.88 -38.38
CA GLN A 17 9.31 2.85 -37.17
C GLN A 17 9.29 1.39 -36.70
N ASP A 18 10.36 0.66 -37.01
CA ASP A 18 10.61 -0.67 -36.49
C ASP A 18 10.86 -0.53 -34.98
N SER A 19 9.77 -0.50 -34.22
CA SER A 19 9.86 -0.54 -32.77
C SER A 19 10.33 -1.94 -32.43
N LYS A 20 11.65 -2.10 -32.27
CA LYS A 20 12.22 -3.24 -31.54
C LYS A 20 11.49 -3.30 -30.21
N LYS A 21 10.48 -4.18 -30.11
CA LYS A 21 10.02 -4.69 -28.83
C LYS A 21 11.25 -5.33 -28.22
N SER A 22 11.90 -4.59 -27.32
CA SER A 22 12.89 -5.14 -26.41
C SER A 22 12.18 -6.28 -25.70
N SER A 23 12.51 -7.50 -26.12
CA SER A 23 12.18 -8.72 -25.41
C SER A 23 13.01 -8.70 -24.13
N TYR A 24 12.53 -7.96 -23.12
CA TYR A 24 12.82 -8.34 -21.76
C TYR A 24 12.06 -9.63 -21.52
N ALA A 25 12.78 -10.75 -21.66
CA ALA A 25 12.35 -12.03 -21.13
C ALA A 25 12.35 -11.90 -19.60
N VAL A 26 11.30 -11.28 -19.06
CA VAL A 26 10.93 -11.42 -17.66
C VAL A 26 10.23 -12.76 -17.59
N GLY A 27 10.81 -13.71 -16.87
CA GLY A 27 10.14 -14.96 -16.53
C GLY A 27 8.88 -14.61 -15.74
N SER A 28 7.74 -14.53 -16.43
CA SER A 28 6.46 -14.23 -15.81
C SER A 28 6.00 -15.48 -15.10
N ASN A 29 6.28 -15.56 -13.80
CA ASN A 29 5.49 -16.38 -12.93
C ASN A 29 4.11 -15.71 -12.87
N ASN A 30 3.21 -16.07 -13.80
CA ASN A 30 1.89 -15.48 -13.99
C ASN A 30 0.95 -15.88 -12.83
N GLN A 31 1.27 -15.43 -11.63
CA GLN A 31 0.26 -15.16 -10.62
C GLN A 31 -0.09 -13.68 -10.82
N GLU A 32 -1.33 -13.41 -11.23
CA GLU A 32 -1.81 -12.05 -11.34
C GLU A 32 -1.70 -11.40 -9.95
N GLU A 33 -0.88 -10.35 -9.86
CA GLU A 33 -0.60 -9.69 -8.60
C GLU A 33 -1.87 -8.99 -8.08
N HIS A 34 -2.20 -9.21 -6.81
CA HIS A 34 -3.40 -8.63 -6.23
C HIS A 34 -3.36 -7.10 -6.35
N PRO A 35 -4.39 -6.43 -6.89
CA PRO A 35 -4.33 -4.98 -7.14
C PRO A 35 -4.13 -4.17 -5.85
N GLY A 36 -4.70 -4.63 -4.73
CA GLY A 36 -4.45 -4.09 -3.40
C GLY A 36 -2.98 -4.12 -2.95
N LYS A 37 -2.20 -5.13 -3.36
CA LYS A 37 -0.76 -5.20 -3.08
C LYS A 37 -0.02 -4.05 -3.76
N VAL A 38 -0.26 -3.89 -5.07
CA VAL A 38 0.34 -2.83 -5.89
C VAL A 38 -0.01 -1.45 -5.34
N LEU A 39 -1.27 -1.24 -4.95
CA LEU A 39 -1.72 0.01 -4.34
C LEU A 39 -1.03 0.28 -3.00
N MET A 40 -0.95 -0.71 -2.11
CA MET A 40 -0.32 -0.57 -0.81
C MET A 40 1.18 -0.24 -0.93
N GLU A 41 1.89 -0.92 -1.83
CA GLU A 41 3.31 -0.66 -2.09
C GLU A 41 3.56 0.76 -2.58
N ARG A 42 2.69 1.26 -3.46
CA ARG A 42 2.83 2.59 -4.04
C ARG A 42 2.39 3.72 -3.10
N GLN A 43 1.33 3.51 -2.33
CA GLN A 43 0.65 4.58 -1.59
C GLN A 43 0.92 4.54 -0.08
N CYS A 44 1.22 3.37 0.50
CA CYS A 44 1.37 3.21 1.96
C CYS A 44 2.83 2.99 2.38
N TYR A 45 3.61 2.22 1.60
CA TYR A 45 4.96 1.81 2.00
C TYR A 45 5.98 2.96 2.03
N VAL A 46 5.67 4.12 1.45
CA VAL A 46 6.47 5.34 1.62
C VAL A 46 6.74 5.66 3.10
N CYS A 47 5.78 5.37 3.99
CA CYS A 47 5.94 5.51 5.44
C CYS A 47 5.89 4.16 6.18
N HIS A 48 5.09 3.21 5.69
CA HIS A 48 4.84 1.92 6.32
C HIS A 48 5.71 0.78 5.77
N SER A 49 6.88 1.10 5.22
CA SER A 49 7.80 0.15 4.56
C SER A 49 7.98 -1.17 5.34
N PRO A 50 8.02 -2.31 4.61
CA PRO A 50 8.25 -3.62 5.20
C PRO A 50 9.71 -3.86 5.56
N SER A 51 10.66 -3.02 5.11
CA SER A 51 12.10 -3.25 5.27
C SER A 51 12.81 -2.19 6.10
N ALA A 52 12.11 -1.11 6.49
CA ALA A 52 12.71 -0.05 7.28
C ALA A 52 13.24 -0.55 8.64
N ASN A 53 14.42 -0.04 9.04
CA ASN A 53 14.98 -0.28 10.36
C ASN A 53 14.01 0.20 11.46
N HIS A 54 14.04 -0.47 12.62
CA HIS A 54 13.13 -0.14 13.73
C HIS A 54 13.23 1.32 14.13
N GLU A 55 14.43 1.89 14.28
CA GLU A 55 14.66 3.23 14.82
C GLU A 55 14.34 4.36 13.84
N GLN A 56 14.58 4.13 12.55
CA GLN A 56 14.52 5.16 11.50
C GLN A 56 13.23 5.16 10.68
N ARG A 57 12.24 4.34 11.05
CA ARG A 57 10.95 4.27 10.35
C ARG A 57 10.02 5.43 10.69
N LEU A 58 9.19 5.84 9.73
CA LEU A 58 8.27 6.96 9.86
C LEU A 58 6.89 6.58 10.41
N ALA A 59 6.49 5.32 10.26
CA ALA A 59 5.20 4.80 10.68
C ALA A 59 5.31 3.31 11.04
N PRO A 60 4.36 2.70 11.78
CA PRO A 60 4.42 1.26 12.10
C PRO A 60 4.40 0.40 10.82
N PRO A 61 4.97 -0.82 10.80
CA PRO A 61 4.90 -1.64 9.59
C PRO A 61 3.45 -2.09 9.35
N MET A 62 3.07 -2.30 8.09
CA MET A 62 1.69 -2.73 7.77
C MET A 62 1.31 -4.05 8.45
N ILE A 63 2.27 -4.95 8.71
CA ILE A 63 2.01 -6.15 9.50
C ILE A 63 1.56 -5.84 10.95
N ALA A 64 2.05 -4.76 11.55
CA ALA A 64 1.59 -4.32 12.86
C ALA A 64 0.12 -3.86 12.77
N VAL A 65 -0.22 -3.10 11.73
CA VAL A 65 -1.62 -2.69 11.47
C VAL A 65 -2.50 -3.93 11.36
N LYS A 66 -2.14 -4.90 10.52
CA LYS A 66 -2.88 -6.17 10.39
C LYS A 66 -3.08 -6.86 11.74
N LYS A 67 -1.99 -7.11 12.51
CA LYS A 67 -2.08 -7.80 13.81
C LYS A 67 -2.87 -7.02 14.87
N HIS A 68 -2.90 -5.69 14.80
CA HIS A 68 -3.69 -4.87 15.72
C HIS A 68 -5.18 -4.85 15.38
N TYR A 69 -5.53 -4.90 14.09
CA TYR A 69 -6.90 -4.75 13.61
C TYR A 69 -7.63 -6.09 13.44
N VAL A 70 -6.93 -7.14 13.03
CA VAL A 70 -7.48 -8.47 12.80
C VAL A 70 -7.38 -9.33 14.07
N ALA A 71 -8.52 -9.69 14.64
CA ALA A 71 -8.66 -10.68 15.70
C ALA A 71 -9.33 -11.96 15.17
N ALA A 72 -9.46 -12.98 16.03
CA ALA A 72 -9.97 -14.30 15.64
C ALA A 72 -11.38 -14.29 15.00
N ASN A 73 -12.20 -13.30 15.33
CA ASN A 73 -13.57 -13.16 14.85
C ASN A 73 -13.80 -11.90 13.99
N THR A 74 -12.74 -11.18 13.62
CA THR A 74 -12.86 -10.00 12.74
C THR A 74 -13.25 -10.46 11.35
N THR A 75 -14.30 -9.88 10.78
CA THR A 75 -14.63 -10.11 9.36
C THR A 75 -13.82 -9.18 8.45
N LYS A 76 -13.77 -9.51 7.16
CA LYS A 76 -13.11 -8.66 6.17
C LYS A 76 -13.78 -7.29 6.07
N GLU A 77 -15.11 -7.26 6.15
CA GLU A 77 -15.91 -6.03 6.11
C GLU A 77 -15.63 -5.16 7.34
N GLU A 78 -15.57 -5.76 8.54
CA GLU A 78 -15.20 -5.04 9.76
C GLU A 78 -13.78 -4.47 9.69
N PHE A 79 -12.83 -5.23 9.15
CA PHE A 79 -11.47 -4.76 8.94
C PHE A 79 -11.41 -3.57 7.96
N ALA A 80 -12.06 -3.68 6.80
CA ALA A 80 -12.10 -2.61 5.81
C ALA A 80 -12.78 -1.35 6.36
N GLU A 81 -13.88 -1.51 7.11
CA GLU A 81 -14.58 -0.42 7.77
C GLU A 81 -13.71 0.26 8.83
N ASP A 82 -13.03 -0.50 9.69
CA ASP A 82 -12.11 0.04 10.70
C ASP A 82 -10.96 0.84 10.06
N ILE A 83 -10.39 0.34 8.96
CA ILE A 83 -9.31 1.03 8.23
C ILE A 83 -9.83 2.30 7.57
N GLN A 84 -11.01 2.25 6.94
CA GLN A 84 -11.67 3.42 6.36
C GLN A 84 -11.96 4.49 7.43
N ASN A 85 -12.52 4.08 8.57
CA ASN A 85 -12.85 4.99 9.68
C ASN A 85 -11.61 5.66 10.25
N TRP A 86 -10.51 4.91 10.41
CA TRP A 86 -9.23 5.49 10.82
C TRP A 86 -8.71 6.49 9.78
N PHE A 87 -8.75 6.15 8.50
CA PHE A 87 -8.25 7.02 7.42
C PHE A 87 -9.07 8.32 7.30
N ASP A 88 -10.39 8.25 7.46
CA ASP A 88 -11.29 9.40 7.35
C ASP A 88 -11.15 10.37 8.53
N ASN A 89 -10.91 9.85 9.74
CA ASN A 89 -10.91 10.62 10.97
C ASN A 89 -9.80 10.20 11.96
N GLN A 90 -8.55 10.16 11.53
CA GLN A 90 -7.41 9.86 12.42
C GLN A 90 -7.19 10.95 13.48
N THR A 91 -7.31 10.58 14.76
CA THR A 91 -7.02 11.44 15.92
C THR A 91 -6.26 10.64 16.98
N GLU A 92 -5.71 11.31 17.98
CA GLU A 92 -5.05 10.61 19.09
C GLU A 92 -6.05 9.77 19.91
N ASP A 93 -7.26 10.29 20.13
CA ASP A 93 -8.27 9.69 21.01
C ASP A 93 -8.87 8.40 20.44
N ASN A 94 -9.06 8.34 19.13
CA ASN A 94 -9.64 7.18 18.45
C ASN A 94 -8.61 6.20 17.88
N ALA A 95 -7.33 6.36 18.23
CA ALA A 95 -6.27 5.48 17.76
C ALA A 95 -6.37 4.08 18.37
N ARG A 96 -6.55 3.04 17.56
CA ARG A 96 -6.42 1.64 18.04
C ARG A 96 -4.96 1.30 18.40
N MET A 97 -4.02 1.93 17.71
CA MET A 97 -2.57 1.75 17.90
C MET A 97 -1.95 2.92 18.68
N TYR A 98 -2.40 3.18 19.91
CA TYR A 98 -1.89 4.30 20.73
C TYR A 98 -0.36 4.33 20.87
N GLY A 99 0.30 3.17 20.93
CA GLY A 99 1.77 3.10 20.97
C GLY A 99 2.43 3.64 19.70
N ALA A 100 1.81 3.41 18.53
CA ALA A 100 2.27 3.98 17.27
C ALA A 100 2.04 5.50 17.25
N VAL A 101 0.86 5.97 17.69
CA VAL A 101 0.58 7.41 17.75
C VAL A 101 1.52 8.14 18.71
N ARG A 102 1.81 7.58 19.90
CA ARG A 102 2.79 8.17 20.83
C ARG A 102 4.21 8.26 20.24
N ARG A 103 4.57 7.33 19.36
CA ARG A 103 5.92 7.23 18.80
C ARG A 103 6.09 8.06 17.53
N PHE A 104 5.13 8.00 16.62
CA PHE A 104 5.21 8.54 15.27
C PHE A 104 4.31 9.77 15.05
N GLY A 105 3.42 10.06 16.01
CA GLY A 105 2.34 11.01 15.84
C GLY A 105 1.12 10.39 15.15
N VAL A 106 0.06 11.20 15.01
CA VAL A 106 -1.10 10.84 14.19
C VAL A 106 -0.66 10.79 12.73
N MET A 107 -1.13 9.77 12.00
CA MET A 107 -0.84 9.62 10.58
C MET A 107 -1.24 10.92 9.83
N PRO A 108 -0.43 11.42 8.88
CA PRO A 108 -0.81 12.58 8.07
C PRO A 108 -2.02 12.28 7.19
N LYS A 109 -2.87 13.28 6.92
CA LYS A 109 -4.02 13.11 6.03
C LYS A 109 -3.55 12.97 4.58
N LEU A 110 -3.85 11.82 3.97
CA LEU A 110 -3.51 11.53 2.58
C LEU A 110 -4.79 11.59 1.71
N ILE A 111 -4.62 11.79 0.41
CA ILE A 111 -5.70 11.70 -0.57
C ILE A 111 -5.56 10.35 -1.28
N ILE A 112 -6.30 9.35 -0.79
CA ILE A 112 -6.41 8.02 -1.38
C ILE A 112 -7.88 7.77 -1.68
N ALA A 113 -8.19 7.22 -2.86
CA ALA A 113 -9.56 6.89 -3.22
C ALA A 113 -10.11 5.79 -2.29
N LYS A 114 -11.40 5.85 -1.97
CA LYS A 114 -12.05 4.84 -1.12
C LYS A 114 -11.93 3.44 -1.72
N GLU A 115 -12.05 3.34 -3.04
CA GLU A 115 -11.91 2.10 -3.79
C GLU A 115 -10.49 1.54 -3.73
N ASP A 116 -9.47 2.41 -3.72
CA ASP A 116 -8.07 1.99 -3.54
C ASP A 116 -7.86 1.47 -2.11
N LEU A 117 -8.38 2.19 -1.10
CA LEU A 117 -8.25 1.78 0.30
C LEU A 117 -8.99 0.45 0.59
N ASN A 118 -10.14 0.23 -0.06
CA ASN A 118 -10.85 -1.04 0.00
C ASN A 118 -10.04 -2.19 -0.60
N GLN A 119 -9.42 -2.00 -1.77
CA GLN A 119 -8.56 -3.02 -2.38
C GLN A 119 -7.32 -3.31 -1.53
N ILE A 120 -6.72 -2.28 -0.94
CA ILE A 120 -5.60 -2.42 0.01
C ILE A 120 -6.05 -3.25 1.22
N SER A 121 -7.23 -2.95 1.78
CA SER A 121 -7.76 -3.66 2.94
C SER A 121 -8.07 -5.12 2.63
N ASP A 122 -8.68 -5.39 1.48
CA ASP A 122 -8.95 -6.73 0.97
C ASP A 122 -7.67 -7.56 0.86
N TYR A 123 -6.62 -6.98 0.26
CA TYR A 123 -5.31 -7.61 0.18
C TYR A 123 -4.72 -7.91 1.57
N ILE A 124 -4.65 -6.91 2.44
CA ILE A 124 -4.02 -7.05 3.76
C ILE A 124 -4.73 -8.12 4.58
N PHE A 125 -6.05 -8.21 4.53
CA PHE A 125 -6.82 -9.14 5.35
C PHE A 125 -6.49 -10.60 5.02
N ASP A 126 -6.57 -10.98 3.74
CA ASP A 126 -6.45 -12.39 3.32
C ASP A 126 -5.00 -12.88 3.13
N ASN A 127 -4.03 -11.97 2.98
CA ASN A 127 -2.69 -12.35 2.55
C ASN A 127 -1.66 -12.22 3.67
N ASP A 128 -0.66 -13.10 3.66
CA ASP A 128 0.58 -12.84 4.38
C ASP A 128 1.29 -11.68 3.69
N ILE A 129 1.59 -10.64 4.48
CA ILE A 129 2.24 -9.43 3.98
C ILE A 129 3.66 -9.35 4.51
N GLU A 130 4.53 -8.70 3.73
CA GLU A 130 5.92 -8.52 4.08
C GLU A 130 6.08 -7.78 5.42
N GLN A 131 7.13 -8.14 6.14
CA GLN A 131 7.43 -7.58 7.45
C GLN A 131 8.94 -7.40 7.64
N PRO A 132 9.36 -6.44 8.49
CA PRO A 132 10.77 -6.29 8.82
C PRO A 132 11.30 -7.52 9.56
N GLU A 133 12.56 -7.87 9.33
CA GLU A 133 13.20 -9.03 9.98
C GLU A 133 13.12 -8.97 11.52
N TRP A 134 13.21 -7.77 12.10
CA TRP A 134 13.15 -7.54 13.53
C TRP A 134 11.72 -7.62 14.12
N PHE A 135 10.68 -7.66 13.29
CA PHE A 135 9.31 -7.41 13.73
C PHE A 135 8.79 -8.50 14.67
N GLU A 136 8.94 -9.78 14.33
CA GLU A 136 8.41 -10.87 15.17
C GLU A 136 9.09 -10.95 16.53
N GLU A 137 10.42 -10.77 16.60
CA GLU A 137 11.13 -10.71 17.88
C GLU A 137 10.64 -9.54 18.73
N HIS A 138 10.55 -8.34 18.13
CA HIS A 138 10.10 -7.14 18.81
C HIS A 138 8.65 -7.29 19.31
N TYR A 139 7.76 -7.76 18.45
CA TYR A 139 6.34 -7.95 18.75
C TYR A 139 6.13 -8.92 19.91
N ASN A 140 6.80 -10.07 19.89
CA ASN A 140 6.73 -11.06 20.96
C ASN A 140 7.31 -10.54 22.28
N LYS A 141 8.38 -9.73 22.22
CA LYS A 141 8.95 -9.09 23.42
C LYS A 141 7.96 -8.12 24.06
N GLU A 142 7.25 -7.31 23.28
CA GLU A 142 6.26 -6.36 23.80
C GLU A 142 5.04 -7.08 24.40
N ILE A 143 4.57 -8.17 23.79
CA ILE A 143 3.51 -9.02 24.37
C ILE A 143 3.92 -9.57 25.74
N ARG A 144 5.14 -10.11 25.86
CA ARG A 144 5.64 -10.69 27.12
C ARG A 144 5.76 -9.67 28.25
N LYS A 145 5.97 -8.39 27.93
CA LYS A 145 6.01 -7.29 28.91
C LYS A 145 4.63 -6.88 29.44
N GLY A 146 3.56 -7.51 28.99
CA GLY A 146 2.21 -7.20 29.43
C GLY A 146 1.60 -5.96 28.75
N PHE A 147 2.24 -5.44 27.69
CA PHE A 147 1.56 -4.56 26.74
C PHE A 147 0.60 -5.41 25.90
N LEU A 148 -0.47 -5.91 26.52
CA LEU A 148 -1.53 -6.60 25.83
C LEU A 148 -2.12 -5.65 24.80
N MET A 149 -2.22 -6.14 23.57
CA MET A 149 -3.03 -5.55 22.51
C MET A 149 -4.43 -5.43 23.10
N ARG A 150 -4.91 -4.22 23.38
CA ARG A 150 -6.31 -4.00 23.77
C ARG A 150 -7.13 -4.33 22.53
N ASN A 151 -7.47 -5.61 22.36
CA ASN A 151 -8.31 -6.11 21.28
C ASN A 151 -9.52 -5.19 21.23
N GLY A 152 -9.66 -4.48 20.11
CA GLY A 152 -10.62 -3.42 19.93
C GLY A 152 -12.04 -3.96 19.96
N LYS A 153 -12.61 -4.17 21.15
CA LYS A 153 -13.99 -3.86 21.55
C LYS A 153 -14.25 -4.31 22.99
N LYS A 154 -14.51 -3.33 23.85
CA LYS A 154 -15.70 -3.29 24.73
C LYS A 154 -16.01 -1.81 24.97
N ILE A 155 -16.93 -1.27 24.17
CA ILE A 155 -18.00 -0.42 24.71
C ILE A 155 -19.21 -1.33 24.87
#